data_AF-R9MJ27-F1
#
_entry.id   AF-R9MJ27-F1
#
_cell.length_a   1.000
_cell.length_b   1.000
_cell.length_c   1.000
_cell.angle_alpha   90.00
_cell.angle_beta   90.00
_cell.angle_gamma   90.00
#
_symmetry.space_group_name_H-M   'P 1'
#
loop_
_entity.id
_entity.type
_entity.pdbx_description
1 polymer ?
#
loop_
_entity_poly.entity_id
_entity_poly.type
_entity_poly.pdbx_seq_one_letter_code
_entity_poly.pdbx_strand_id
1 'polypeptide(L)'
;MEVLRIEYETGYMEFIVEAFFPCKLPVARKIVPLINRYCPDEVKNELLSELCGMADGYKVLCDMYKEKAGGFPDDPPMKRHWKAQFNRTEILRKRMERNIDLISGGKTDAGKKDA
;
A
#
# COMPACT_ATOMS: atom_id res chain seq x y z
N MET A 1 4.81 -13.58 1.18
CA MET A 1 6.05 -13.27 0.43
C MET A 1 6.89 -12.25 1.18
N GLU A 2 8.16 -12.54 1.48
CA GLU A 2 9.08 -11.59 2.13
C GLU A 2 9.83 -10.69 1.13
N VAL A 3 10.31 -11.28 0.03
CA VAL A 3 11.09 -10.59 -1.00
C VAL A 3 10.44 -10.82 -2.37
N LEU A 4 10.23 -9.72 -3.09
CA LEU A 4 9.82 -9.74 -4.49
C LEU A 4 11.06 -9.56 -5.37
N ARG A 5 11.35 -10.55 -6.20
CA ARG A 5 12.42 -10.50 -7.20
C ARG A 5 11.84 -10.36 -8.60
N ILE A 6 12.31 -9.35 -9.32
CA ILE A 6 11.97 -9.09 -10.72
C ILE A 6 13.20 -9.37 -11.57
N GLU A 7 13.16 -10.42 -12.38
CA GLU A 7 14.25 -10.79 -13.28
C GLU A 7 14.02 -10.27 -14.70
N TYR A 8 15.06 -9.74 -15.32
CA TYR A 8 15.06 -9.27 -16.70
C TYR A 8 16.40 -9.58 -17.36
N GLU A 9 16.48 -9.48 -18.68
CA GLU A 9 17.64 -9.96 -19.46
C GLU A 9 19.00 -9.41 -18.98
N THR A 10 19.02 -8.18 -18.46
CA THR A 10 20.23 -7.51 -18.00
C THR A 10 20.51 -7.63 -16.49
N GLY A 11 19.69 -8.35 -15.73
CA GLY A 11 19.88 -8.52 -14.28
C GLY A 11 18.58 -8.69 -13.51
N TYR A 12 18.58 -8.27 -12.25
CA TYR A 12 17.41 -8.38 -11.38
C TYR A 12 17.28 -7.17 -10.45
N MET A 13 16.05 -6.96 -9.96
CA MET A 13 15.74 -6.08 -8.83
C MET A 13 15.05 -6.87 -7.74
N GLU A 14 15.38 -6.57 -6.49
CA GLU A 14 14.75 -7.16 -5.31
C GLU A 14 14.14 -6.07 -4.43
N PHE A 15 12.93 -6.34 -3.94
CA PHE A 15 12.23 -5.51 -2.98
C PHE A 15 11.88 -6.34 -1.75
N ILE A 16 12.30 -5.89 -0.57
CA ILE A 16 11.77 -6.39 0.69
C ILE A 16 10.33 -5.87 0.80
N VAL A 17 9.33 -6.76 0.72
CA VAL A 17 7.93 -6.39 0.51
C VAL A 17 7.42 -5.49 1.62
N GLU A 18 7.67 -5.87 2.88
CA GLU A 18 7.23 -5.10 4.06
C GLU A 18 7.87 -3.70 4.15
N ALA A 19 9.15 -3.58 3.78
CA ALA A 19 9.88 -2.32 3.86
C ALA A 19 9.59 -1.40 2.66
N PHE A 20 9.27 -1.98 1.50
CA PHE A 20 9.03 -1.24 0.27
C PHE A 20 7.57 -0.78 0.14
N PHE A 21 6.62 -1.65 0.48
CA PHE A 21 5.19 -1.36 0.38
C PHE A 21 4.59 -0.91 1.72
N PRO A 22 3.66 0.06 1.73
CA PRO A 22 3.10 0.73 0.56
C PRO A 22 4.03 1.85 0.05
N CYS A 23 4.41 1.77 -1.23
CA CYS A 23 5.27 2.79 -1.83
C CYS A 23 4.44 4.00 -2.31
N LYS A 24 5.11 5.13 -2.55
CA LYS A 24 4.46 6.34 -3.09
C LYS A 24 4.03 6.10 -4.54
N LEU A 25 2.92 6.72 -4.94
CA LEU A 25 2.35 6.56 -6.29
C LEU A 25 3.34 6.80 -7.45
N PRO A 26 4.24 7.80 -7.42
CA PRO A 26 5.24 7.96 -8.49
C PRO A 26 6.23 6.79 -8.60
N VAL A 27 6.51 6.10 -7.48
CA VAL A 27 7.35 4.89 -7.45
C VAL A 27 6.54 3.71 -7.97
N ALA A 28 5.31 3.53 -7.49
CA ALA A 28 4.40 2.48 -7.94
C ALA A 28 4.22 2.51 -9.47
N ARG A 29 4.03 3.69 -10.07
CA ARG A 29 3.89 3.87 -11.52
C ARG A 29 5.13 3.44 -12.33
N LYS A 30 6.30 3.36 -11.71
CA LYS A 30 7.54 2.89 -12.34
C LYS A 30 7.73 1.39 -12.17
N ILE A 31 7.49 0.88 -10.96
CA ILE A 31 7.76 -0.52 -10.61
C ILE A 31 6.65 -1.48 -11.06
N VAL A 32 5.38 -1.08 -11.00
CA VAL A 32 4.25 -1.95 -11.36
C VAL A 32 4.31 -2.43 -12.81
N PRO A 33 4.63 -1.59 -13.82
CA PRO A 33 4.82 -2.08 -15.19
C PRO A 33 5.91 -3.15 -15.31
N LEU A 34 6.96 -3.09 -14.49
CA LEU A 34 8.01 -4.10 -14.47
C LEU A 34 7.52 -5.40 -13.83
N ILE A 35 6.81 -5.30 -12.70
CA ILE A 35 6.16 -6.46 -12.05
C ILE A 35 5.23 -7.15 -13.06
N ASN A 36 4.35 -6.39 -13.71
CA ASN A 36 3.36 -6.95 -14.63
C ASN A 36 3.99 -7.56 -15.90
N ARG A 37 5.17 -7.08 -16.30
CA ARG A 37 5.87 -7.56 -17.49
C ARG A 37 6.73 -8.78 -17.22
N TYR A 38 7.42 -8.81 -16.10
CA TYR A 38 8.50 -9.77 -15.84
C TYR A 38 8.13 -10.81 -14.79
N CYS A 39 7.15 -10.55 -13.91
CA CYS A 39 6.71 -11.54 -12.94
C CYS A 39 5.57 -12.41 -13.51
N PRO A 40 5.64 -13.75 -13.32
CA PRO A 40 4.53 -14.63 -13.66
C PRO A 40 3.31 -14.36 -12.77
N ASP A 41 2.13 -14.81 -13.22
CA ASP A 41 0.87 -14.59 -12.50
C ASP A 41 0.89 -15.16 -11.08
N GLU A 42 1.56 -16.29 -10.86
CA GLU A 42 1.75 -16.89 -9.53
C GLU A 42 2.44 -15.93 -8.55
N VAL A 43 3.55 -15.33 -8.96
CA VAL A 43 4.31 -14.35 -8.15
C VAL A 43 3.48 -13.09 -7.92
N LYS A 44 2.74 -12.63 -8.94
CA LYS A 44 1.85 -11.45 -8.80
C LYS A 44 0.72 -11.72 -7.82
N ASN A 45 0.11 -12.90 -7.87
CA ASN A 45 -0.96 -13.31 -6.96
C ASN A 45 -0.45 -13.45 -5.51
N GLU A 46 0.75 -14.00 -5.32
CA GLU A 46 1.37 -14.08 -4.00
C GLU A 46 1.66 -12.67 -3.44
N LEU A 47 2.23 -11.78 -4.26
CA LEU A 47 2.44 -10.38 -3.89
C LEU A 47 1.12 -9.71 -3.52
N LEU A 48 0.08 -9.82 -4.36
CA LEU A 48 -1.24 -9.24 -4.09
C LEU A 48 -1.82 -9.76 -2.77
N SER A 49 -1.71 -11.06 -2.49
CA SER A 49 -2.18 -11.64 -1.23
C SER A 49 -1.47 -11.02 -0.01
N GLU A 50 -0.16 -10.82 -0.10
CA GLU A 50 0.63 -10.18 0.96
C GLU A 50 0.18 -8.72 1.18
N LEU A 51 0.08 -7.96 0.09
CA LEU A 51 -0.33 -6.55 0.15
C LEU A 51 -1.75 -6.39 0.70
N CYS A 52 -2.68 -7.29 0.34
CA CYS A 52 -4.02 -7.34 0.92
C CYS A 52 -3.98 -7.60 2.43
N GLY A 53 -3.18 -8.56 2.89
CA GLY A 53 -3.00 -8.83 4.32
C GLY A 53 -2.47 -7.62 5.08
N MET A 54 -1.48 -6.92 4.53
CA MET A 54 -0.97 -5.67 5.09
C MET A 54 -2.05 -4.56 5.12
N ALA A 55 -2.87 -4.44 4.06
CA ALA A 55 -3.96 -3.48 3.99
C ALA A 55 -5.03 -3.73 5.09
N ASP A 56 -5.36 -5.00 5.33
CA ASP A 56 -6.24 -5.41 6.42
C ASP A 56 -5.63 -5.09 7.79
N GLY A 57 -4.33 -5.30 7.97
CA GLY A 57 -3.59 -4.89 9.17
C GLY A 57 -3.70 -3.38 9.44
N TYR A 58 -3.55 -2.54 8.40
CA TYR A 58 -3.76 -1.10 8.56
C TYR A 58 -5.21 -0.74 8.89
N LYS A 59 -6.19 -1.45 8.34
CA LYS A 59 -7.61 -1.24 8.64
C LYS A 59 -7.89 -1.51 10.12
N VAL A 60 -7.41 -2.63 10.67
CA VAL A 60 -7.53 -2.96 12.09
C VAL A 60 -6.92 -1.86 12.98
N LEU A 61 -5.73 -1.38 12.62
CA LEU A 61 -5.09 -0.27 13.35
C LEU A 61 -5.90 1.02 13.28
N CYS A 62 -6.44 1.36 12.11
CA CYS A 62 -7.33 2.52 11.94
C CYS A 62 -8.57 2.42 12.85
N ASP A 63 -9.23 1.27 12.87
CA ASP A 63 -10.41 1.03 13.71
C ASP A 63 -10.07 1.18 15.20
N MET A 64 -8.95 0.57 15.65
CA MET A 64 -8.45 0.73 17.01
C MET A 64 -8.16 2.19 17.38
N TYR A 65 -7.47 2.95 16.51
CA TYR A 65 -7.17 4.36 16.81
C TYR A 65 -8.42 5.24 16.85
N LYS A 66 -9.40 4.92 16.00
CA LYS A 66 -10.70 5.61 15.99
C LYS A 66 -11.45 5.36 17.30
N GLU A 67 -11.48 4.12 17.78
CA GLU A 67 -12.06 3.76 19.07
C GLU A 67 -11.35 4.48 20.22
N LYS A 68 -10.01 4.42 20.28
CA LYS A 68 -9.22 5.12 21.30
C LYS A 68 -9.49 6.62 21.30
N ALA A 69 -9.54 7.27 20.13
CA ALA A 69 -9.88 8.70 20.06
C ALA A 69 -11.29 9.02 20.57
N GLY A 70 -12.24 8.08 20.45
CA GLY A 70 -13.60 8.19 20.99
C GLY A 70 -13.66 8.05 22.51
N GLY A 71 -12.77 7.25 23.12
CA GLY A 71 -12.69 7.04 24.56
C GLY A 71 -12.13 8.22 25.38
N PHE A 72 -11.61 9.26 24.72
CA PHE A 72 -11.06 10.46 25.37
C PHE A 72 -11.82 11.74 24.92
N PRO A 73 -13.14 11.87 25.15
CA PRO A 73 -13.88 13.06 24.74
C PRO A 73 -13.39 14.33 25.46
N ASP A 74 -13.01 14.18 26.73
CA ASP A 74 -12.65 15.28 27.64
C ASP A 74 -11.13 15.48 27.82
N ASP A 75 -10.30 14.72 27.10
CA ASP A 75 -8.83 14.88 27.06
C ASP A 75 -8.39 15.26 25.63
N PRO A 76 -8.34 16.57 25.31
CA PRO A 76 -8.01 17.05 23.98
C PRO A 76 -6.60 16.64 23.50
N PRO A 77 -5.53 16.68 24.33
CA PRO A 77 -4.22 16.16 23.94
C PRO A 77 -4.23 14.68 23.54
N MET A 78 -4.82 13.80 24.35
CA MET A 78 -4.82 12.36 24.09
C MET A 78 -5.68 12.03 22.86
N LYS A 79 -6.82 12.70 22.70
CA LYS A 79 -7.65 12.61 21.50
C LYS A 79 -6.89 13.03 20.24
N ARG A 80 -6.13 14.14 20.30
CA ARG A 80 -5.30 14.61 19.17
C ARG A 80 -4.21 13.60 18.83
N HIS A 81 -3.58 12.98 19.83
CA HIS A 81 -2.57 11.94 19.62
C HIS A 81 -3.14 10.78 18.80
N TRP A 82 -4.25 10.17 19.24
CA TRP A 82 -4.86 9.04 18.54
C TRP A 82 -5.37 9.41 17.15
N LYS A 83 -5.92 10.61 16.99
CA LYS A 83 -6.31 11.11 15.67
C LYS A 83 -5.11 11.28 14.73
N ALA A 84 -3.95 11.70 15.24
CA ALA A 84 -2.73 11.79 14.44
C ALA A 84 -2.22 10.40 14.01
N GLN A 85 -2.29 9.40 14.90
CA GLN A 85 -1.96 8.01 14.54
C GLN A 85 -2.90 7.47 13.47
N PHE A 86 -4.22 7.63 13.66
CA PHE A 86 -5.22 7.29 12.65
C PHE A 86 -4.88 7.92 11.29
N ASN A 87 -4.65 9.23 11.25
CA ASN A 87 -4.36 9.92 9.98
C ASN A 87 -3.11 9.38 9.28
N ARG A 88 -2.05 9.06 10.04
CA ARG A 88 -0.81 8.48 9.48
C ARG A 88 -1.05 7.09 8.92
N THR A 89 -1.73 6.23 9.66
CA THR A 89 -2.04 4.86 9.24
C THR A 89 -3.02 4.84 8.06
N GLU A 90 -4.02 5.71 8.06
CA GLU A 90 -4.98 5.81 6.96
C GLU A 90 -4.33 6.25 5.65
N ILE A 91 -3.30 7.09 5.71
CA ILE A 91 -2.48 7.44 4.53
C ILE A 91 -1.74 6.20 3.99
N LEU A 92 -1.21 5.34 4.87
CA LEU A 92 -0.54 4.11 4.47
C LEU A 92 -1.55 3.12 3.86
N ARG A 93 -2.71 2.92 4.51
CA ARG A 93 -3.80 2.08 4.02
C ARG A 93 -4.23 2.48 2.61
N LYS A 94 -4.54 3.76 2.39
CA LYS A 94 -4.93 4.29 1.08
C LYS A 94 -3.84 4.17 0.03
N ARG A 95 -2.57 4.28 0.41
CA ARG A 95 -1.48 3.99 -0.53
C ARG A 95 -1.43 2.52 -0.87
N MET A 96 -1.57 1.63 0.11
CA MET A 96 -1.57 0.19 -0.11
C MET A 96 -2.66 -0.21 -1.09
N GLU A 97 -3.90 0.23 -0.85
CA GLU A 97 -5.03 0.02 -1.77
C GLU A 97 -4.69 0.45 -3.20
N ARG A 98 -4.13 1.65 -3.38
CA ARG A 98 -3.71 2.11 -4.72
C ARG A 98 -2.58 1.27 -5.34
N ASN A 99 -1.65 0.75 -4.53
CA ASN A 99 -0.60 -0.15 -5.03
C ASN A 99 -1.22 -1.47 -5.51
N ILE A 100 -2.16 -2.02 -4.74
CA ILE A 100 -2.93 -3.24 -5.09
C ILE A 100 -3.72 -3.01 -6.39
N ASP A 101 -4.46 -1.89 -6.49
CA ASP A 101 -5.25 -1.54 -7.68
C ASP A 101 -4.39 -1.49 -8.95
N LEU A 102 -3.20 -0.89 -8.84
CA LEU A 102 -2.25 -0.80 -9.95
C LEU A 102 -1.74 -2.18 -10.39
N ILE A 103 -1.36 -3.04 -9.44
CA ILE A 103 -0.82 -4.38 -9.74
C ILE A 103 -1.90 -5.29 -10.31
N SER A 104 -3.11 -5.23 -9.76
CA SER A 104 -4.28 -6.01 -10.22
C SER A 104 -4.85 -5.56 -11.57
N GLY A 105 -4.35 -4.46 -12.14
CA GLY A 105 -4.82 -3.95 -13.43
C GLY A 105 -6.17 -3.24 -13.37
N GLY A 106 -6.61 -2.83 -12.18
CA GLY A 106 -7.80 -1.99 -11.99
C GLY A 106 -7.62 -0.64 -12.70
N LYS A 107 -8.70 -0.13 -13.31
CA LYS A 107 -8.74 1.11 -14.12
C LYS A 107 -7.96 2.25 -13.45
N THR A 108 -6.69 2.42 -13.81
CA THR A 108 -6.04 3.72 -13.66
C THR A 108 -6.77 4.67 -14.56
N ASP A 109 -7.39 5.70 -13.99
CA ASP A 109 -7.93 6.84 -14.72
C ASP A 109 -6.95 7.20 -15.84
N ALA A 110 -7.38 6.88 -17.06
CA ALA A 110 -6.72 7.28 -18.28
C ALA A 110 -6.47 8.78 -18.14
N GLY A 111 -5.22 9.18 -18.36
CA GLY A 111 -4.74 10.51 -18.09
C GLY A 111 -5.76 11.56 -18.53
N LYS A 112 -6.20 12.38 -17.57
CA LYS A 112 -6.75 13.69 -17.86
C LYS A 112 -5.60 14.47 -18.50
N LYS A 113 -5.47 14.34 -19.82
CA LYS A 113 -4.76 15.30 -20.65
C LYS A 113 -5.62 16.55 -20.61
N ASP A 114 -5.11 17.57 -19.97
CA ASP A 114 -5.68 18.91 -20.02
C ASP A 114 -5.87 19.31 -21.49
N ALA A 115 -7.10 19.69 -21.82
CA ALA A 115 -7.48 20.34 -23.07
C ALA A 115 -7.62 21.85 -22.80
#